data_AF-A0AAF0D1H7-F1
#
_entry.id   AF-A0AAF0D1H7-F1
#
_cell.length_a   1.000
_cell.length_b   1.000
_cell.length_c   1.000
_cell.angle_alpha   90.00
_cell.angle_beta   90.00
_cell.angle_gamma   90.00
#
_symmetry.space_group_name_H-M   'P 1'
#
loop_
_entity.id
_entity.type
_entity.pdbx_description
1 polymer ?
#
loop_
_entity_poly.entity_id
_entity_poly.type
_entity_poly.pdbx_seq_one_letter_code
_entity_poly.pdbx_strand_id
1 'polypeptide(L)'
;MQENKQLKKDEKEVEFQYISKFSEYLKKGASSRVLYLLKELLTHINVVCLECESDKMRCMLRPMCGKSRPYLSIRLELGYRIEELPQFCLQQHLNYFSNFLRGKIKGNVFKDVKITIGQLLTLLDEIKPLSIYIPPIDQREEIFKIILNMVKTIIPEAETYIGGSHGYISVFNSLIHIDMKNGMVNLNPSDEPVSSPDELKKLVEIYSKIYNIKVEVIEEAYGFWYLDFLIKKLEPGKSLEKEVIDMLRTTREKLEELSNYATFSIIEDELHCIVDVPAPGKSDLIRMLTPGLINNFFKIISSSLKILREKFAKVI
;
A
#
# COMPACT_ATOMS: atom_id res chain seq x y z
N MET A 1 -17.28 44.14 -6.43
CA MET A 1 -17.63 43.69 -5.07
C MET A 1 -18.62 42.50 -5.05
N GLN A 2 -19.43 42.29 -6.09
CA GLN A 2 -20.31 41.11 -6.21
C GLN A 2 -19.58 39.82 -6.62
N GLU A 3 -18.56 39.87 -7.50
CA GLU A 3 -17.73 38.70 -7.86
C GLU A 3 -17.01 38.07 -6.65
N ASN A 4 -16.51 38.90 -5.73
CA ASN A 4 -15.80 38.45 -4.52
C ASN A 4 -16.75 37.79 -3.48
N LYS A 5 -18.06 38.00 -3.59
CA LYS A 5 -19.06 37.31 -2.76
C LYS A 5 -19.50 35.98 -3.38
N GLN A 6 -19.49 35.88 -4.71
CA GLN A 6 -19.83 34.65 -5.43
C GLN A 6 -18.71 33.60 -5.28
N LEU A 7 -17.45 33.98 -5.50
CA LEU A 7 -16.28 33.11 -5.28
C LEU A 7 -16.24 32.53 -3.85
N LYS A 8 -16.49 33.35 -2.83
CA LYS A 8 -16.55 32.90 -1.43
C LYS A 8 -17.76 32.03 -1.08
N LYS A 9 -18.81 32.04 -1.90
CA LYS A 9 -20.00 31.19 -1.72
C LYS A 9 -19.76 29.84 -2.36
N ASP A 10 -19.19 29.82 -3.56
CA ASP A 10 -18.84 28.61 -4.30
C ASP A 10 -17.70 27.83 -3.59
N GLU A 11 -16.70 28.52 -3.03
CA GLU A 11 -15.64 27.89 -2.21
C GLU A 11 -16.22 27.20 -0.95
N LYS A 12 -17.20 27.81 -0.29
CA LYS A 12 -17.84 27.24 0.91
C LYS A 12 -18.72 26.03 0.60
N GLU A 13 -19.36 26.01 -0.56
CA GLU A 13 -20.27 24.94 -0.97
C GLU A 13 -19.49 23.69 -1.41
N VAL A 14 -18.38 23.88 -2.13
CA VAL A 14 -17.42 22.83 -2.52
C VAL A 14 -16.72 22.23 -1.29
N GLU A 15 -16.30 23.06 -0.33
CA GLU A 15 -15.68 22.61 0.92
C GLU A 15 -16.64 21.74 1.76
N PHE A 16 -17.93 22.10 1.79
CA PHE A 16 -18.94 21.36 2.56
C PHE A 16 -19.24 19.96 1.97
N GLN A 17 -19.19 19.83 0.64
CA GLN A 17 -19.41 18.56 -0.07
C GLN A 17 -18.34 17.51 0.31
N TYR A 18 -17.07 17.91 0.38
CA TYR A 18 -15.97 17.01 0.70
C TYR A 18 -15.89 16.65 2.18
N ILE A 19 -16.25 17.59 3.06
CA ILE A 19 -16.40 17.32 4.50
C ILE A 19 -17.48 16.26 4.75
N SER A 20 -18.57 16.28 3.98
CA SER A 20 -19.64 15.28 4.09
C SER A 20 -19.17 13.86 3.76
N LYS A 21 -18.40 13.69 2.67
CA LYS A 21 -17.78 12.39 2.32
C LYS A 21 -16.76 11.94 3.38
N PHE A 22 -15.93 12.85 3.90
CA PHE A 22 -14.99 12.52 4.97
C PHE A 22 -15.73 12.08 6.25
N SER A 23 -16.85 12.74 6.57
CA SER A 23 -17.69 12.37 7.71
C SER A 23 -18.36 11.01 7.54
N GLU A 24 -18.64 10.60 6.31
CA GLU A 24 -19.09 9.26 5.96
C GLU A 24 -17.99 8.22 6.19
N TYR A 25 -16.75 8.52 5.79
CA TYR A 25 -15.57 7.69 6.09
C TYR A 25 -15.35 7.48 7.59
N LEU A 26 -15.66 8.49 8.41
CA LEU A 26 -15.54 8.40 9.88
C LEU A 26 -16.69 7.67 10.58
N LYS A 27 -17.60 7.01 9.83
CA LYS A 27 -18.78 6.27 10.30
C LYS A 27 -19.65 7.10 11.28
N LYS A 28 -20.70 7.76 10.75
CA LYS A 28 -21.85 8.38 11.46
C LYS A 28 -21.63 8.63 12.97
N GLY A 29 -21.11 9.81 13.32
CA GLY A 29 -20.90 10.20 14.72
C GLY A 29 -19.77 11.19 14.95
N ALA A 30 -19.15 11.74 13.90
CA ALA A 30 -18.07 12.71 14.04
C ALA A 30 -18.54 13.93 14.87
N SER A 31 -17.93 14.11 16.05
CA SER A 31 -18.22 15.26 16.90
C SER A 31 -17.93 16.57 16.16
N SER A 32 -18.56 17.67 16.59
CA SER A 32 -18.28 19.01 16.05
C SER A 32 -16.78 19.36 16.07
N ARG A 33 -16.02 18.85 17.04
CA ARG A 33 -14.57 19.00 17.12
C ARG A 33 -13.84 18.28 15.99
N VAL A 34 -14.27 17.07 15.65
CA VAL A 34 -13.67 16.31 14.52
C VAL A 34 -13.94 17.03 13.21
N LEU A 35 -15.18 17.50 13.00
CA LEU A 35 -15.52 18.29 11.80
C LEU A 35 -14.70 19.58 11.69
N TYR A 36 -14.48 20.27 12.81
CA TYR A 36 -13.61 21.45 12.85
C TYR A 36 -12.16 21.10 12.48
N LEU A 37 -11.58 20.06 13.09
CA LEU A 37 -10.21 19.63 12.79
C LEU A 37 -10.04 19.22 11.33
N LEU A 38 -11.04 18.55 10.74
CA LEU A 38 -11.04 18.21 9.32
C LEU A 38 -11.03 19.44 8.44
N LYS A 39 -11.86 20.44 8.77
CA LYS A 39 -11.90 21.69 8.02
C LYS A 39 -10.56 22.41 8.06
N GLU A 40 -9.95 22.52 9.25
CA GLU A 40 -8.63 23.13 9.41
C GLU A 40 -7.55 22.37 8.63
N LEU A 41 -7.61 21.02 8.63
CA LEU A 41 -6.70 20.19 7.84
C LEU A 41 -6.86 20.44 6.33
N LEU A 42 -8.09 20.46 5.80
CA LEU A 42 -8.34 20.72 4.39
C LEU A 42 -7.91 22.14 3.99
N THR A 43 -8.16 23.13 4.86
CA THR A 43 -7.69 24.51 4.67
C THR A 43 -6.17 24.56 4.62
N HIS A 44 -5.48 23.89 5.54
CA HIS A 44 -4.03 23.78 5.57
C HIS A 44 -3.49 23.12 4.29
N ILE A 45 -4.08 22.00 3.87
CA ILE A 45 -3.74 21.31 2.62
C ILE A 45 -3.86 22.28 1.42
N ASN A 46 -4.94 23.07 1.35
CA ASN A 46 -5.15 24.04 0.28
C ASN A 46 -4.05 25.11 0.25
N VAL A 47 -3.75 25.73 1.38
CA VAL A 47 -2.70 26.75 1.48
C VAL A 47 -1.34 26.19 1.08
N VAL A 48 -0.95 25.04 1.63
CA VAL A 48 0.34 24.41 1.35
C VAL A 48 0.46 23.97 -0.11
N CYS A 49 -0.61 23.41 -0.70
CA CYS A 49 -0.59 23.03 -2.12
C CYS A 49 -0.42 24.26 -3.02
N LEU A 50 -1.15 25.35 -2.76
CA LEU A 50 -1.05 26.59 -3.54
C LEU A 50 0.34 27.22 -3.43
N GLU A 51 0.88 27.31 -2.21
CA GLU A 51 2.24 27.84 -1.99
C GLU A 51 3.27 26.96 -2.70
N CYS A 52 3.14 25.64 -2.59
CA CYS A 52 4.06 24.71 -3.21
C CYS A 52 4.00 24.78 -4.74
N GLU A 53 2.82 24.89 -5.36
CA GLU A 53 2.67 24.98 -6.83
C GLU A 53 3.11 26.32 -7.40
N SER A 54 3.12 27.39 -6.59
CA SER A 54 3.64 28.69 -7.02
C SER A 54 5.14 28.64 -7.36
N ASP A 55 5.88 27.71 -6.77
CA ASP A 55 7.27 27.38 -7.09
C ASP A 55 7.38 25.94 -7.63
N LYS A 56 7.23 25.79 -8.95
CA LYS A 56 7.29 24.48 -9.64
C LYS A 56 8.60 23.72 -9.40
N MET A 57 9.73 24.42 -9.28
CA MET A 57 11.03 23.77 -9.04
C MET A 57 11.07 23.17 -7.64
N ARG A 58 10.62 23.91 -6.63
CA ARG A 58 10.45 23.38 -5.27
C ARG A 58 9.46 22.23 -5.26
N CYS A 59 8.30 22.39 -5.89
CA CYS A 59 7.29 21.34 -5.95
C CYS A 59 7.80 20.04 -6.57
N MET A 60 8.66 20.13 -7.59
CA MET A 60 9.24 18.96 -8.27
C MET A 60 10.29 18.25 -7.40
N LEU A 61 11.22 19.01 -6.81
CA LEU A 61 12.41 18.45 -6.14
C LEU A 61 12.16 18.16 -4.65
N ARG A 62 11.39 19.02 -3.98
CA ARG A 62 11.13 19.00 -2.52
C ARG A 62 9.69 19.49 -2.24
N PRO A 63 8.67 18.73 -2.65
CA PRO A 63 7.27 19.08 -2.37
C PRO A 63 7.06 19.25 -0.86
N MET A 64 6.33 20.29 -0.46
CA MET A 64 6.09 20.61 0.95
C MET A 64 5.35 19.50 1.70
N CYS A 65 4.51 18.74 1.00
CA CYS A 65 3.77 17.59 1.57
C CYS A 65 4.58 16.29 1.59
N GLY A 66 5.84 16.29 1.14
CA GLY A 66 6.68 15.09 1.06
C GLY A 66 6.64 14.39 -0.30
N LYS A 67 7.59 13.47 -0.52
CA LYS A 67 7.88 12.89 -1.86
C LYS A 67 6.71 12.13 -2.48
N SER A 68 5.91 11.42 -1.69
CA SER A 68 4.72 10.69 -2.16
C SER A 68 3.53 11.60 -2.49
N ARG A 69 3.61 12.90 -2.17
CA ARG A 69 2.54 13.89 -2.32
C ARG A 69 1.21 13.42 -1.70
N PRO A 70 1.19 13.06 -0.40
CA PRO A 70 0.01 12.50 0.27
C PRO A 70 -1.21 13.42 0.21
N TYR A 71 -1.01 14.74 0.16
CA TYR A 71 -2.11 15.71 0.04
C TYR A 71 -2.89 15.56 -1.28
N LEU A 72 -2.22 15.16 -2.38
CA LEU A 72 -2.90 14.84 -3.63
C LEU A 72 -3.68 13.53 -3.51
N SER A 73 -3.08 12.49 -2.91
CA SER A 73 -3.77 11.21 -2.64
C SER A 73 -5.04 11.41 -1.81
N ILE A 74 -4.99 12.22 -0.76
CA ILE A 74 -6.15 12.56 0.08
C ILE A 74 -7.25 13.23 -0.75
N ARG A 75 -6.92 14.23 -1.58
CA ARG A 75 -7.93 14.90 -2.43
C ARG A 75 -8.58 13.93 -3.42
N LEU A 76 -7.80 13.01 -4.00
CA LEU A 76 -8.33 11.99 -4.90
C LEU A 76 -9.31 11.05 -4.17
N GLU A 77 -8.99 10.60 -2.95
CA GLU A 77 -9.88 9.77 -2.12
C GLU A 77 -11.18 10.48 -1.74
N LEU A 78 -11.11 11.80 -1.53
CA LEU A 78 -12.30 12.62 -1.28
C LEU A 78 -13.15 12.85 -2.54
N GLY A 79 -12.64 12.43 -3.69
CA GLY A 79 -13.30 12.53 -4.97
C GLY A 79 -13.37 13.97 -5.47
N TYR A 80 -12.31 14.75 -5.24
CA TYR A 80 -12.14 16.07 -5.87
C TYR A 80 -12.19 15.91 -7.40
N ARG A 81 -12.79 16.90 -8.07
CA ARG A 81 -12.80 16.93 -9.53
C ARG A 81 -11.39 17.17 -10.05
N ILE A 82 -11.08 16.67 -11.24
CA ILE A 82 -9.72 16.77 -11.79
C ILE A 82 -9.28 18.23 -11.86
N GLU A 83 -10.17 19.15 -12.20
CA GLU A 83 -9.90 20.59 -12.34
C GLU A 83 -9.55 21.27 -11.00
N GLU A 84 -9.96 20.68 -9.88
CA GLU A 84 -9.73 21.20 -8.52
C GLU A 84 -8.45 20.63 -7.89
N LEU A 85 -7.82 19.66 -8.55
CA LEU A 85 -6.57 19.08 -8.11
C LEU A 85 -5.38 20.01 -8.45
N PRO A 86 -4.30 19.96 -7.66
CA PRO A 86 -3.05 20.64 -7.99
C PRO A 86 -2.47 20.03 -9.28
N GLN A 87 -2.70 20.69 -10.42
CA GLN A 87 -2.44 20.14 -11.76
C GLN A 87 -0.97 19.75 -11.95
N PHE A 88 -0.04 20.56 -11.43
CA PHE A 88 1.37 20.26 -11.55
C PHE A 88 1.71 19.00 -10.75
N CYS A 89 1.21 18.89 -9.52
CA CYS A 89 1.39 17.68 -8.72
C CYS A 89 0.78 16.44 -9.38
N LEU A 90 -0.42 16.58 -9.94
CA LEU A 90 -1.11 15.50 -10.65
C LEU A 90 -0.28 15.00 -11.83
N GLN A 91 0.23 15.91 -12.67
CA GLN A 91 1.09 15.53 -13.79
C GLN A 91 2.36 14.81 -13.32
N GLN A 92 2.97 15.24 -12.22
CA GLN A 92 4.14 14.55 -11.66
C GLN A 92 3.80 13.13 -11.18
N HIS A 93 2.63 12.92 -10.55
CA HIS A 93 2.13 11.59 -10.17
C HIS A 93 1.87 10.69 -11.39
N LEU A 94 1.20 11.22 -12.42
CA LEU A 94 0.92 10.46 -13.64
C LEU A 94 2.20 10.08 -14.40
N ASN A 95 3.15 11.01 -14.51
CA ASN A 95 4.46 10.74 -15.10
C ASN A 95 5.22 9.68 -14.30
N TYR A 96 5.12 9.73 -12.96
CA TYR A 96 5.74 8.75 -12.09
C TYR A 96 5.16 7.35 -12.32
N PHE A 97 3.83 7.21 -12.30
CA PHE A 97 3.14 5.95 -12.61
C PHE A 97 3.48 5.44 -14.01
N SER A 98 3.43 6.30 -15.02
CA SER A 98 3.79 5.93 -16.40
C SER A 98 5.22 5.40 -16.49
N ASN A 99 6.18 6.06 -15.83
CA ASN A 99 7.57 5.63 -15.84
C ASN A 99 7.79 4.33 -15.07
N PHE A 100 7.01 4.10 -14.00
CA PHE A 100 6.99 2.83 -13.29
C PHE A 100 6.45 1.70 -14.17
N LEU A 101 5.28 1.87 -14.80
CA LEU A 101 4.69 0.86 -15.70
C LEU A 101 5.60 0.53 -16.89
N ARG A 102 6.31 1.53 -17.44
CA ARG A 102 7.29 1.34 -18.53
C ARG A 102 8.64 0.79 -18.05
N GLY A 103 8.77 0.43 -16.78
CA GLY A 103 9.99 -0.15 -16.20
C GLY A 103 11.19 0.82 -16.12
N LYS A 104 10.98 2.13 -16.32
CA LYS A 104 12.02 3.16 -16.18
C LYS A 104 12.36 3.44 -14.71
N ILE A 105 11.45 3.11 -13.80
CA ILE A 105 11.63 3.18 -12.36
C ILE A 105 11.50 1.77 -11.79
N LYS A 106 12.57 1.25 -11.19
CA LYS A 106 12.60 -0.05 -10.52
C LYS A 106 13.14 0.11 -9.09
N GLY A 107 12.64 -0.67 -8.14
CA GLY A 107 13.14 -0.70 -6.77
C GLY A 107 12.50 0.34 -5.84
N ASN A 108 13.10 1.54 -5.74
CA ASN A 108 12.67 2.59 -4.81
C ASN A 108 11.38 3.29 -5.27
N VAL A 109 10.30 2.52 -5.29
CA VAL A 109 8.98 2.98 -5.65
C VAL A 109 8.33 3.64 -4.44
N PHE A 110 7.77 4.83 -4.64
CA PHE A 110 7.07 5.57 -3.61
C PHE A 110 5.87 4.76 -3.13
N LYS A 111 5.63 4.82 -1.81
CA LYS A 111 4.50 4.16 -1.16
C LYS A 111 3.28 5.06 -1.22
N ASP A 112 2.11 4.42 -1.25
CA ASP A 112 0.81 5.05 -1.13
C ASP A 112 0.55 6.17 -2.16
N VAL A 113 1.11 6.01 -3.37
CA VAL A 113 0.85 6.94 -4.48
C VAL A 113 -0.45 6.51 -5.14
N LYS A 114 -1.45 7.41 -5.11
CA LYS A 114 -2.79 7.09 -5.59
C LYS A 114 -3.12 7.82 -6.89
N ILE A 115 -3.81 7.12 -7.79
CA ILE A 115 -4.47 7.65 -8.98
C ILE A 115 -5.86 7.02 -9.09
N THR A 116 -6.71 7.52 -9.98
CA THR A 116 -8.00 6.87 -10.27
C THR A 116 -7.82 5.74 -11.29
N ILE A 117 -8.79 4.81 -11.34
CA ILE A 117 -8.81 3.78 -12.39
C ILE A 117 -8.87 4.43 -13.78
N GLY A 118 -9.67 5.49 -13.95
CA GLY A 118 -9.72 6.25 -15.21
C GLY A 118 -8.36 6.79 -15.63
N GLN A 119 -7.58 7.31 -14.69
CA GLN A 119 -6.21 7.77 -14.92
C GLN A 119 -5.27 6.60 -15.26
N LEU A 120 -5.38 5.45 -14.58
CA LEU A 120 -4.60 4.26 -14.93
C LEU A 120 -4.89 3.80 -16.37
N LEU A 121 -6.16 3.70 -16.76
CA LEU A 121 -6.56 3.32 -18.12
C LEU A 121 -6.00 4.28 -19.18
N THR A 122 -6.00 5.58 -18.88
CA THR A 122 -5.38 6.62 -19.72
C THR A 122 -3.88 6.37 -19.89
N LEU A 123 -3.18 5.94 -18.83
CA LEU A 123 -1.75 5.64 -18.88
C LEU A 123 -1.43 4.34 -19.64
N LEU A 124 -2.35 3.37 -19.64
CA LEU A 124 -2.17 2.07 -20.28
C LEU A 124 -2.47 2.08 -21.77
N ASP A 125 -3.51 2.81 -22.19
CA ASP A 125 -4.03 2.77 -23.58
C ASP A 125 -3.91 4.12 -24.31
N GLU A 126 -3.28 5.13 -23.69
CA GLU A 126 -3.12 6.49 -24.21
C GLU A 126 -4.44 7.17 -24.67
N ILE A 127 -5.59 6.70 -24.13
CA ILE A 127 -6.93 7.27 -24.38
C ILE A 127 -7.11 8.58 -23.58
N LYS A 128 -8.01 9.47 -24.03
CA LYS A 128 -8.38 10.70 -23.30
C LYS A 128 -8.76 10.42 -21.84
N PRO A 129 -8.36 11.29 -20.89
CA PRO A 129 -8.58 11.10 -19.47
C PRO A 129 -10.06 10.97 -19.15
N LEU A 130 -10.42 9.84 -18.56
CA LEU A 130 -11.71 9.71 -17.89
C LEU A 130 -11.60 10.38 -16.51
N SER A 131 -12.70 11.00 -16.09
CA SER A 131 -12.93 11.44 -14.71
C SER A 131 -12.74 10.30 -13.71
N ILE A 132 -13.02 10.54 -12.42
CA ILE A 132 -13.19 9.44 -11.45
C ILE A 132 -14.14 8.41 -12.06
N TYR A 133 -13.63 7.21 -12.31
CA TYR A 133 -14.37 6.09 -12.88
C TYR A 133 -14.50 5.03 -11.80
N ILE A 134 -15.74 4.82 -11.36
CA ILE A 134 -16.09 3.76 -10.41
C ILE A 134 -16.85 2.70 -11.21
N PRO A 135 -16.25 1.52 -11.43
CA PRO A 135 -16.90 0.39 -12.07
C PRO A 135 -18.23 0.00 -11.39
N PRO A 136 -19.31 -0.23 -12.18
CA PRO A 136 -20.51 -0.92 -11.69
C PRO A 136 -20.16 -2.26 -11.05
N ILE A 137 -20.87 -2.64 -9.97
CA ILE A 137 -20.54 -3.82 -9.14
C ILE A 137 -20.42 -5.10 -9.99
N ASP A 138 -21.34 -5.28 -10.92
CA ASP A 138 -21.45 -6.40 -11.86
C ASP A 138 -20.31 -6.44 -12.90
N GLN A 139 -19.61 -5.32 -13.13
CA GLN A 139 -18.55 -5.21 -14.13
C GLN A 139 -17.13 -5.19 -13.53
N ARG A 140 -16.99 -5.15 -12.20
CA ARG A 140 -15.69 -4.99 -11.52
C ARG A 140 -14.67 -6.04 -11.90
N GLU A 141 -15.09 -7.30 -11.96
CA GLU A 141 -14.19 -8.41 -12.29
C GLU A 141 -13.73 -8.34 -13.76
N GLU A 142 -14.63 -8.01 -14.68
CA GLU A 142 -14.32 -7.85 -16.10
C GLU A 142 -13.36 -6.68 -16.32
N ILE A 143 -13.62 -5.53 -15.69
CA ILE A 143 -12.75 -4.36 -15.77
C ILE A 143 -11.37 -4.66 -15.18
N PHE A 144 -11.29 -5.41 -14.08
CA PHE A 144 -9.99 -5.85 -13.56
C PHE A 144 -9.25 -6.71 -14.58
N LYS A 145 -9.93 -7.68 -15.21
CA LYS A 145 -9.34 -8.55 -16.24
C LYS A 145 -8.82 -7.73 -17.43
N ILE A 146 -9.55 -6.68 -17.84
CA ILE A 146 -9.10 -5.76 -18.90
C ILE A 146 -7.81 -5.04 -18.47
N ILE A 147 -7.80 -4.41 -17.28
CA ILE A 147 -6.62 -3.72 -16.75
C ILE A 147 -5.44 -4.68 -16.66
N LEU A 148 -5.66 -5.89 -16.16
CA LEU A 148 -4.64 -6.91 -16.08
C LEU A 148 -4.07 -7.24 -17.46
N ASN A 149 -4.91 -7.51 -18.45
CA ASN A 149 -4.45 -7.85 -19.80
C ASN A 149 -3.61 -6.70 -20.40
N MET A 150 -4.01 -5.45 -20.17
CA MET A 150 -3.22 -4.28 -20.56
C MET A 150 -1.87 -4.24 -19.83
N VAL A 151 -1.85 -4.41 -18.51
CA VAL A 151 -0.59 -4.44 -17.73
C VAL A 151 0.31 -5.59 -18.19
N LYS A 152 -0.23 -6.80 -18.43
CA LYS A 152 0.53 -7.95 -18.93
C LYS A 152 1.07 -7.77 -20.34
N THR A 153 0.42 -6.94 -21.16
CA THR A 153 0.95 -6.58 -22.48
C THR A 153 2.22 -5.74 -22.35
N ILE A 154 2.31 -4.89 -21.32
CA ILE A 154 3.49 -4.07 -21.01
C ILE A 154 4.53 -4.88 -20.21
N ILE A 155 4.06 -5.74 -19.29
CA ILE A 155 4.85 -6.44 -18.28
C ILE A 155 4.38 -7.91 -18.21
N PRO A 156 4.87 -8.79 -19.09
CA PRO A 156 4.38 -10.17 -19.19
C PRO A 156 4.48 -10.98 -17.90
N GLU A 157 5.46 -10.67 -17.04
CA GLU A 157 5.68 -11.31 -15.74
C GLU A 157 4.74 -10.84 -14.63
N ALA A 158 3.81 -9.91 -14.91
CA ALA A 158 2.89 -9.39 -13.90
C ALA A 158 2.01 -10.51 -13.32
N GLU A 159 2.07 -10.66 -11.99
CA GLU A 159 1.23 -11.62 -11.27
C GLU A 159 0.01 -10.95 -10.66
N THR A 160 -1.08 -11.70 -10.45
CA THR A 160 -2.34 -11.11 -9.98
C THR A 160 -3.11 -11.89 -8.96
N TYR A 161 -3.89 -11.12 -8.21
CA TYR A 161 -4.96 -11.58 -7.36
C TYR A 161 -6.20 -10.69 -7.53
N ILE A 162 -7.40 -11.30 -7.51
CA ILE A 162 -8.70 -10.62 -7.47
C ILE A 162 -9.48 -11.21 -6.30
N GLY A 163 -10.00 -10.36 -5.42
CA GLY A 163 -10.85 -10.75 -4.30
C GLY A 163 -11.88 -9.67 -3.99
N GLY A 164 -13.16 -9.96 -4.22
CA GLY A 164 -14.26 -9.01 -3.97
C GLY A 164 -14.11 -7.72 -4.77
N SER A 165 -14.03 -6.58 -4.09
CA SER A 165 -13.81 -5.26 -4.71
C SER A 165 -12.35 -4.84 -4.83
N HIS A 166 -11.41 -5.71 -4.48
CA HIS A 166 -9.99 -5.40 -4.50
C HIS A 166 -9.26 -6.34 -5.45
N GLY A 167 -8.25 -5.80 -6.13
CA GLY A 167 -7.32 -6.61 -6.88
C GLY A 167 -5.91 -6.09 -6.75
N TYR A 168 -4.95 -7.00 -6.90
CA TYR A 168 -3.54 -6.73 -6.69
C TYR A 168 -2.76 -7.24 -7.89
N ILE A 169 -1.79 -6.44 -8.34
CA ILE A 169 -0.88 -6.76 -9.44
C ILE A 169 0.55 -6.59 -8.95
N SER A 170 1.35 -7.65 -8.96
CA SER A 170 2.77 -7.60 -8.62
C SER A 170 3.61 -7.28 -9.85
N VAL A 171 4.43 -6.23 -9.75
CA VAL A 171 5.25 -5.71 -10.85
C VAL A 171 6.57 -5.18 -10.27
N PHE A 172 7.72 -5.62 -10.82
CA PHE A 172 9.06 -5.14 -10.42
C PHE A 172 9.30 -5.11 -8.89
N ASN A 173 8.89 -6.17 -8.18
CA ASN A 173 8.95 -6.27 -6.71
C ASN A 173 8.15 -5.17 -5.97
N SER A 174 7.19 -4.57 -6.66
CA SER A 174 6.23 -3.60 -6.12
C SER A 174 4.81 -4.14 -6.34
N LEU A 175 3.85 -3.53 -5.64
CA LEU A 175 2.46 -3.95 -5.65
C LEU A 175 1.59 -2.81 -6.15
N ILE A 176 0.77 -3.05 -7.16
CA ILE A 176 -0.33 -2.15 -7.53
C ILE A 176 -1.58 -2.75 -6.92
N HIS A 177 -2.28 -1.97 -6.11
CA HIS A 177 -3.62 -2.29 -5.63
C HIS A 177 -4.66 -1.51 -6.40
N ILE A 178 -5.74 -2.18 -6.76
CA ILE A 178 -6.87 -1.64 -7.49
C ILE A 178 -8.10 -1.83 -6.62
N ASP A 179 -8.60 -0.73 -6.07
CA ASP A 179 -9.84 -0.66 -5.33
C ASP A 179 -10.98 -0.31 -6.30
N MET A 180 -11.67 -1.35 -6.75
CA MET A 180 -12.81 -1.23 -7.66
C MET A 180 -14.04 -0.59 -7.00
N LYS A 181 -14.12 -0.61 -5.66
CA LYS A 181 -15.23 0.01 -4.94
C LYS A 181 -15.11 1.52 -4.97
N ASN A 182 -13.89 2.03 -4.74
CA ASN A 182 -13.63 3.46 -4.68
C ASN A 182 -13.13 4.04 -6.01
N GLY A 183 -12.87 3.21 -7.02
CA GLY A 183 -12.35 3.67 -8.31
C GLY A 183 -10.90 4.14 -8.24
N MET A 184 -10.13 3.57 -7.31
CA MET A 184 -8.79 4.02 -6.94
C MET A 184 -7.74 2.96 -7.27
N VAL A 185 -6.54 3.44 -7.57
CA VAL A 185 -5.35 2.62 -7.80
C VAL A 185 -4.26 3.14 -6.88
N ASN A 186 -3.67 2.26 -6.09
CA ASN A 186 -2.64 2.57 -5.13
C ASN A 186 -1.35 1.82 -5.47
N LEU A 187 -0.24 2.55 -5.63
CA LEU A 187 1.07 1.96 -5.87
C LEU A 187 1.84 1.81 -4.56
N ASN A 188 2.33 0.60 -4.33
CA ASN A 188 2.90 0.14 -3.07
C ASN A 188 2.03 0.55 -1.88
N PRO A 189 0.79 0.01 -1.79
CA PRO A 189 -0.06 0.25 -0.63
C PRO A 189 0.71 -0.18 0.62
N SER A 190 0.80 0.69 1.62
CA SER A 190 1.47 0.37 2.87
C SER A 190 0.61 0.56 4.09
N ASP A 191 -0.34 1.50 4.03
CA ASP A 191 -1.18 1.86 5.17
C ASP A 191 -2.62 1.32 5.04
N GLU A 192 -2.98 0.73 3.90
CA GLU A 192 -4.32 0.21 3.68
C GLU A 192 -4.55 -1.10 4.46
N PRO A 193 -5.63 -1.22 5.25
CA PRO A 193 -5.90 -2.42 6.02
C PRO A 193 -6.24 -3.63 5.13
N VAL A 194 -5.69 -4.78 5.49
CA VAL A 194 -6.10 -6.08 4.94
C VAL A 194 -7.49 -6.41 5.49
N SER A 195 -8.44 -6.50 4.58
CA SER A 195 -9.87 -6.56 4.87
C SER A 195 -10.39 -7.98 5.10
N SER A 196 -9.68 -9.00 4.59
CA SER A 196 -10.15 -10.39 4.65
C SER A 196 -9.01 -11.43 4.77
N PRO A 197 -9.31 -12.63 5.31
CA PRO A 197 -8.41 -13.78 5.29
C PRO A 197 -7.84 -14.14 3.91
N ASP A 198 -8.68 -14.12 2.87
CA ASP A 198 -8.27 -14.49 1.52
C ASP A 198 -7.28 -13.47 0.94
N GLU A 199 -7.51 -12.18 1.21
CA GLU A 199 -6.57 -11.12 0.86
C GLU A 199 -5.22 -11.29 1.57
N LEU A 200 -5.22 -11.64 2.86
CA LEU A 200 -3.99 -11.93 3.60
C LEU A 200 -3.21 -13.07 2.94
N LYS A 201 -3.85 -14.23 2.72
CA LYS A 201 -3.21 -15.41 2.12
C LYS A 201 -2.59 -15.07 0.77
N LYS A 202 -3.25 -14.24 -0.02
CA LYS A 202 -2.80 -13.85 -1.36
C LYS A 202 -1.68 -12.83 -1.34
N LEU A 203 -1.72 -11.86 -0.42
CA LEU A 203 -0.59 -10.95 -0.19
C LEU A 203 0.65 -11.72 0.26
N VAL A 204 0.49 -12.69 1.17
CA VAL A 204 1.56 -13.58 1.60
C VAL A 204 2.11 -14.39 0.42
N GLU A 205 1.25 -14.96 -0.42
CA GLU A 205 1.66 -15.67 -1.64
C GLU A 205 2.50 -14.77 -2.58
N ILE A 206 2.05 -13.54 -2.83
CA ILE A 206 2.76 -12.56 -3.66
C ILE A 206 4.13 -12.23 -3.05
N TYR A 207 4.18 -11.88 -1.76
CA TYR A 207 5.45 -11.54 -1.11
C TYR A 207 6.39 -12.74 -0.99
N SER A 208 5.86 -13.95 -0.79
CA SER A 208 6.63 -15.20 -0.82
C SER A 208 7.39 -15.37 -2.11
N LYS A 209 6.78 -15.04 -3.25
CA LYS A 209 7.45 -15.07 -4.56
C LYS A 209 8.44 -13.93 -4.73
N ILE A 210 8.06 -12.69 -4.39
CA ILE A 210 8.95 -11.52 -4.47
C ILE A 210 10.25 -11.74 -3.69
N TYR A 211 10.14 -12.30 -2.49
CA TYR A 211 11.29 -12.51 -1.59
C TYR A 211 11.91 -13.90 -1.71
N ASN A 212 11.29 -14.81 -2.45
CA ASN A 212 11.66 -16.22 -2.54
C ASN A 212 11.77 -16.88 -1.14
N ILE A 213 10.71 -16.72 -0.33
CA ILE A 213 10.58 -17.27 1.02
C ILE A 213 9.24 -18.00 1.10
N LYS A 214 9.27 -19.29 1.47
CA LYS A 214 8.03 -20.06 1.70
C LYS A 214 7.42 -19.63 3.03
N VAL A 215 6.13 -19.28 2.99
CA VAL A 215 5.38 -18.85 4.17
C VAL A 215 4.04 -19.55 4.18
N GLU A 216 3.66 -20.06 5.34
CA GLU A 216 2.34 -20.61 5.60
C GLU A 216 1.54 -19.64 6.48
N VAL A 217 0.24 -19.52 6.21
CA VAL A 217 -0.68 -18.71 6.99
C VAL A 217 -1.50 -19.64 7.86
N ILE A 218 -1.26 -19.59 9.17
CA ILE A 218 -1.91 -20.44 10.16
C ILE A 218 -3.02 -19.63 10.83
N GLU A 219 -4.26 -20.09 10.69
CA GLU A 219 -5.41 -19.48 11.35
C GLU A 219 -5.48 -19.96 12.82
N GLU A 220 -5.57 -19.01 13.75
CA GLU A 220 -5.74 -19.32 15.17
C GLU A 220 -7.04 -18.72 15.73
N ALA A 221 -7.44 -19.22 16.90
CA ALA A 221 -8.50 -18.66 17.71
C ALA A 221 -8.09 -17.31 18.33
N TYR A 222 -9.04 -16.59 18.90
CA TYR A 222 -8.80 -15.34 19.65
C TYR A 222 -8.35 -14.11 18.83
N GLY A 223 -8.45 -14.15 17.50
CA GLY A 223 -8.26 -12.97 16.67
C GLY A 223 -6.81 -12.67 16.29
N PHE A 224 -5.93 -13.66 16.45
CA PHE A 224 -4.57 -13.65 15.91
C PHE A 224 -4.44 -14.73 14.84
N TRP A 225 -3.59 -14.44 13.88
CA TRP A 225 -3.17 -15.33 12.81
C TRP A 225 -1.65 -15.42 12.89
N TYR A 226 -1.04 -16.48 12.35
CA TYR A 226 0.41 -16.58 12.30
C TYR A 226 0.91 -16.68 10.88
N LEU A 227 2.06 -16.06 10.66
CA LEU A 227 2.88 -16.26 9.48
C LEU A 227 4.04 -17.15 9.90
N ASP A 228 4.06 -18.38 9.37
CA ASP A 228 5.15 -19.33 9.57
C ASP A 228 6.09 -19.28 8.36
N PHE A 229 7.25 -18.68 8.56
CA PHE A 229 8.30 -18.56 7.56
C PHE A 229 9.26 -19.74 7.65
N LEU A 230 9.34 -20.54 6.58
CA LEU A 230 10.37 -21.55 6.45
C LEU A 230 11.71 -20.87 6.11
N ILE A 231 12.63 -20.86 7.07
CA ILE A 231 13.93 -20.19 6.94
C ILE A 231 14.92 -21.11 6.23
N LYS A 232 15.09 -22.34 6.72
CA LYS A 232 16.09 -23.28 6.20
C LYS A 232 15.85 -24.70 6.70
N LYS A 233 16.13 -25.70 5.85
CA LYS A 233 16.29 -27.10 6.28
C LYS A 233 17.70 -27.33 6.85
N LEU A 234 17.77 -27.83 8.07
CA LEU A 234 18.98 -28.18 8.80
C LEU A 234 19.40 -29.60 8.45
N GLU A 235 20.70 -29.88 8.59
CA GLU A 235 21.18 -31.25 8.51
C GLU A 235 20.92 -31.95 9.86
N PRO A 236 20.51 -33.23 9.84
CA PRO A 236 20.22 -33.97 11.07
C PRO A 236 21.41 -33.94 12.04
N GLY A 237 21.15 -33.57 13.29
CA GLY A 237 22.15 -33.59 14.37
C GLY A 237 23.12 -32.40 14.41
N LYS A 238 23.04 -31.42 13.50
CA LYS A 238 23.81 -30.17 13.61
C LYS A 238 23.12 -29.16 14.53
N SER A 239 23.76 -28.81 15.64
CA SER A 239 23.33 -27.69 16.49
C SER A 239 23.58 -26.36 15.79
N LEU A 240 22.71 -25.36 16.01
CA LEU A 240 22.94 -24.00 15.57
C LEU A 240 24.18 -23.41 16.27
N GLU A 241 25.07 -22.82 15.49
CA GLU A 241 26.23 -22.10 16.02
C GLU A 241 25.80 -20.86 16.83
N LYS A 242 26.60 -20.48 17.82
CA LYS A 242 26.31 -19.32 18.70
C LYS A 242 26.05 -18.03 17.91
N GLU A 243 26.83 -17.78 16.85
CA GLU A 243 26.64 -16.59 16.01
C GLU A 243 25.31 -16.59 15.26
N VAL A 244 24.81 -17.76 14.89
CA VAL A 244 23.48 -17.91 14.27
C VAL A 244 22.41 -17.60 15.30
N ILE A 245 22.53 -18.14 16.52
CA ILE A 245 21.60 -17.86 17.62
C ILE A 245 21.53 -16.36 17.93
N ASP A 246 22.68 -15.69 18.04
CA ASP A 246 22.73 -14.24 18.29
C ASP A 246 22.03 -13.43 17.19
N MET A 247 22.20 -13.83 15.92
CA MET A 247 21.53 -13.16 14.79
C MET A 247 20.03 -13.46 14.74
N LEU A 248 19.59 -14.68 15.08
CA LEU A 248 18.17 -15.00 15.21
C LEU A 248 17.53 -14.17 16.34
N ARG A 249 18.23 -13.96 17.45
CA ARG A 249 17.78 -13.06 18.53
C ARG A 249 17.60 -11.62 18.04
N THR A 250 18.59 -11.04 17.37
CA THR A 250 18.45 -9.68 16.80
C THR A 250 17.34 -9.60 15.74
N THR A 251 17.12 -10.67 14.98
CA THR A 251 16.01 -10.74 14.02
C THR A 251 14.66 -10.76 14.74
N ARG A 252 14.55 -11.55 15.81
CA ARG A 252 13.37 -11.64 16.66
C ARG A 252 13.02 -10.27 17.25
N GLU A 253 13.99 -9.57 17.83
CA GLU A 253 13.80 -8.24 18.42
C GLU A 253 13.17 -7.26 17.40
N LYS A 254 13.68 -7.26 16.16
CA LYS A 254 13.11 -6.43 15.08
C LYS A 254 11.70 -6.84 14.66
N LEU A 255 11.37 -8.12 14.73
CA LEU A 255 10.03 -8.61 14.44
C LEU A 255 9.05 -8.24 15.56
N GLU A 256 9.47 -8.29 16.82
CA GLU A 256 8.67 -7.90 17.99
C GLU A 256 8.42 -6.38 18.06
N GLU A 257 9.22 -5.56 17.36
CA GLU A 257 8.87 -4.15 17.14
C GLU A 257 7.56 -3.99 16.34
N LEU A 258 7.24 -4.97 15.48
CA LEU A 258 6.13 -4.95 14.52
C LEU A 258 4.99 -5.92 14.86
N SER A 259 5.26 -6.94 15.67
CA SER A 259 4.34 -7.99 16.13
C SER A 259 4.23 -8.00 17.65
N ASN A 260 3.35 -8.80 18.26
CA ASN A 260 3.37 -8.99 19.73
C ASN A 260 4.27 -10.16 20.12
N TYR A 261 4.46 -11.09 19.19
CA TYR A 261 5.15 -12.35 19.38
C TYR A 261 5.85 -12.76 18.08
N ALA A 262 7.17 -12.96 18.19
CA ALA A 262 7.94 -13.64 17.18
C ALA A 262 8.80 -14.71 17.84
N THR A 263 8.87 -15.89 17.24
CA THR A 263 9.70 -16.98 17.75
C THR A 263 10.42 -17.70 16.62
N PHE A 264 11.53 -18.34 16.97
CA PHE A 264 12.24 -19.26 16.11
C PHE A 264 12.15 -20.65 16.70
N SER A 265 11.74 -21.62 15.90
CA SER A 265 11.59 -23.01 16.33
C SER A 265 12.21 -23.95 15.30
N ILE A 266 12.59 -25.14 15.76
CA ILE A 266 13.04 -26.21 14.88
C ILE A 266 11.96 -27.29 14.88
N ILE A 267 11.38 -27.56 13.71
CA ILE A 267 10.31 -28.53 13.50
C ILE A 267 10.80 -29.49 12.43
N GLU A 268 10.95 -30.79 12.74
CA GLU A 268 11.37 -31.81 11.76
C GLU A 268 12.64 -31.44 10.96
N ASP A 269 13.67 -30.94 11.66
CA ASP A 269 14.91 -30.42 11.09
C ASP A 269 14.75 -29.15 10.22
N GLU A 270 13.61 -28.48 10.25
CA GLU A 270 13.40 -27.19 9.58
C GLU A 270 13.44 -26.05 10.60
N LEU A 271 14.16 -24.98 10.29
CA LEU A 271 14.16 -23.75 11.07
C LEU A 271 12.99 -22.88 10.60
N HIS A 272 12.07 -22.63 11.50
CA HIS A 272 10.88 -21.82 11.30
C HIS A 272 11.00 -20.49 12.05
N CYS A 273 10.43 -19.44 11.48
CA CYS A 273 10.15 -18.19 12.17
C CYS A 273 8.66 -17.95 12.17
N ILE A 274 8.05 -17.94 13.35
CA ILE A 274 6.60 -17.79 13.50
C ILE A 274 6.35 -16.40 14.08
N VAL A 275 5.52 -15.62 13.40
CA VAL A 275 5.18 -14.23 13.79
C VAL A 275 3.67 -14.10 13.88
N ASP A 276 3.16 -13.53 14.97
CA ASP A 276 1.73 -13.24 15.10
C ASP A 276 1.34 -11.99 14.30
N VAL A 277 0.14 -12.03 13.72
CA VAL A 277 -0.48 -10.88 13.05
C VAL A 277 -1.94 -10.73 13.48
N PRO A 278 -2.45 -9.49 13.57
CA PRO A 278 -3.87 -9.21 13.77
C PRO A 278 -4.75 -9.94 12.76
N ALA A 279 -5.88 -10.51 13.18
CA ALA A 279 -6.84 -11.09 12.23
C ALA A 279 -7.35 -10.00 11.24
N PRO A 280 -7.41 -10.32 9.93
CA PRO A 280 -7.94 -9.39 8.93
C PRO A 280 -9.34 -8.88 9.26
N GLY A 281 -9.62 -7.62 8.93
CA GLY A 281 -10.93 -7.01 9.16
C GLY A 281 -11.27 -6.64 10.61
N LYS A 282 -10.41 -6.95 11.60
CA LYS A 282 -10.59 -6.48 12.99
C LYS A 282 -9.89 -5.15 13.21
N SER A 283 -10.65 -4.05 13.19
CA SER A 283 -10.15 -2.67 13.34
C SER A 283 -9.77 -2.27 14.77
N ASP A 284 -10.21 -3.05 15.76
CA ASP A 284 -10.15 -2.62 17.17
C ASP A 284 -8.82 -3.00 17.85
N LEU A 285 -7.89 -3.60 17.08
CA LEU A 285 -6.57 -3.96 17.55
C LEU A 285 -5.63 -2.75 17.46
N ILE A 286 -4.70 -2.65 18.42
CA ILE A 286 -3.70 -1.57 18.54
C ILE A 286 -2.88 -1.40 17.25
N ARG A 287 -2.76 -2.47 16.44
CA ARG A 287 -2.08 -2.48 15.15
C ARG A 287 -3.02 -3.07 14.09
N MET A 288 -3.15 -2.36 12.97
CA MET A 288 -3.87 -2.86 11.81
C MET A 288 -2.92 -3.70 10.95
N LEU A 289 -3.40 -4.82 10.43
CA LEU A 289 -2.66 -5.58 9.45
C LEU A 289 -2.74 -4.88 8.09
N THR A 290 -1.58 -4.50 7.53
CA THR A 290 -1.49 -3.82 6.22
C THR A 290 -0.50 -4.55 5.30
N PRO A 291 -0.56 -4.38 3.97
CA PRO A 291 0.45 -4.90 3.07
C PRO A 291 1.87 -4.39 3.41
N GLY A 292 1.97 -3.15 3.91
CA GLY A 292 3.24 -2.58 4.37
C GLY A 292 3.85 -3.33 5.55
N LEU A 293 3.03 -3.72 6.53
CA LEU A 293 3.44 -4.53 7.67
C LEU A 293 3.92 -5.92 7.23
N ILE A 294 3.13 -6.60 6.38
CA ILE A 294 3.47 -7.91 5.83
C ILE A 294 4.81 -7.84 5.09
N ASN A 295 4.97 -6.86 4.19
CA ASN A 295 6.22 -6.62 3.45
C ASN A 295 7.42 -6.41 4.38
N ASN A 296 7.25 -5.71 5.50
CA ASN A 296 8.34 -5.48 6.46
C ASN A 296 8.79 -6.78 7.12
N PHE A 297 7.87 -7.71 7.46
CA PHE A 297 8.26 -9.03 7.96
C PHE A 297 9.14 -9.78 6.95
N PHE A 298 8.72 -9.81 5.68
CA PHE A 298 9.51 -10.41 4.60
C PHE A 298 10.88 -9.75 4.43
N LYS A 299 10.98 -8.42 4.51
CA LYS A 299 12.25 -7.68 4.42
C LYS A 299 13.21 -8.02 5.56
N ILE A 300 12.70 -8.07 6.79
CA ILE A 300 13.50 -8.40 7.98
C ILE A 300 14.05 -9.82 7.82
N ILE A 301 13.18 -10.78 7.49
CA ILE A 301 13.57 -12.19 7.35
C ILE A 301 14.52 -12.40 6.16
N SER A 302 14.25 -11.79 5.01
CA SER A 302 15.13 -11.86 3.83
C SER A 302 16.53 -11.31 4.11
N SER A 303 16.62 -10.20 4.86
CA SER A 303 17.91 -9.60 5.26
C SER A 303 18.72 -10.56 6.14
N SER A 304 18.05 -11.20 7.11
CA SER A 304 18.67 -12.19 7.99
C SER A 304 19.09 -13.47 7.25
N LEU A 305 18.27 -13.94 6.30
CA LEU A 305 18.56 -15.07 5.44
C LEU A 305 19.80 -14.85 4.57
N LYS A 306 19.99 -13.63 4.05
CA LYS A 306 21.18 -13.29 3.26
C LYS A 306 22.45 -13.47 4.08
N ILE A 307 22.47 -12.97 5.32
CA ILE A 307 23.60 -13.11 6.24
C ILE A 307 23.85 -14.59 6.57
N LEU A 308 22.78 -15.36 6.82
CA LEU A 308 22.89 -16.80 7.06
C LEU A 308 23.53 -17.53 5.89
N ARG A 309 23.08 -17.27 4.66
CA ARG A 309 23.63 -17.91 3.46
C ARG A 309 25.12 -17.60 3.29
N GLU A 310 25.53 -16.36 3.53
CA GLU A 310 26.95 -15.95 3.43
C GLU A 310 27.84 -16.65 4.46
N LYS A 311 27.33 -16.89 5.68
CA LYS A 311 28.07 -17.62 6.72
C LYS A 311 28.15 -19.12 6.42
N PHE A 312 27.03 -19.73 6.03
CA PHE A 312 27.00 -21.17 5.75
C PHE A 312 27.72 -21.56 4.45
N ALA A 313 27.80 -20.67 3.45
CA ALA A 313 28.56 -20.92 2.23
C ALA A 313 30.08 -21.04 2.48
N LYS A 314 30.58 -20.58 3.62
CA LYS A 314 32.00 -20.69 4.01
C LYS A 314 32.36 -22.00 4.73
N VAL A 315 31.40 -22.91 4.90
CA VAL A 315 31.55 -24.17 5.65
C VAL A 315 31.60 -25.39 4.70
N ILE A 316 31.72 -25.17 3.39
CA ILE A 316 31.91 -26.21 2.34
C ILE A 316 33.31 -26.03 1.75
#